data_AF-A0A1T5K0W1-F1
#
_entry.id   AF-A0A1T5K0W1-F1
#
_cell.length_a   1.000
_cell.length_b   1.000
_cell.length_c   1.000
_cell.angle_alpha   90.00
_cell.angle_beta   90.00
_cell.angle_gamma   90.00
#
_symmetry.space_group_name_H-M   'P 1'
#
loop_
_entity.id
_entity.type
_entity.pdbx_description
1 polymer ?
#
loop_
_entity_poly.entity_id
_entity_poly.type
_entity_poly.pdbx_seq_one_letter_code
_entity_poly.pdbx_strand_id
1 'polypeptide(L)'
;MVVTDLSSPVSQAQFGDLVGISQQAVSLLMQRKILVDGASADEWLLAYCDHLRSVAAGRGGDASLELAAERARLAKEQADKIAMQNAVTRGELAPAYLLEEVLARVGAKAGRILETIPGLVRRRQPQLTSDDIAAVADVVAKARNLVAKMNLAEVDTDDQDSGISSVDIVDEDQAA
;
A
#
# COMPACT_ATOMS: atom_id res chain seq x y z
N MET A 1 -31.69 28.02 -52.42
CA MET A 1 -30.74 28.41 -51.36
C MET A 1 -31.51 29.33 -50.43
N VAL A 2 -31.93 28.85 -49.25
CA VAL A 2 -32.59 29.70 -48.26
C VAL A 2 -31.49 30.53 -47.63
N VAL A 3 -31.52 31.85 -47.84
CA VAL A 3 -30.65 32.77 -47.12
C VAL A 3 -31.29 32.92 -45.74
N THR A 4 -30.79 32.17 -44.76
CA THR A 4 -31.20 32.34 -43.37
C THR A 4 -30.65 33.68 -42.89
N ASP A 5 -31.52 34.59 -42.47
CA ASP A 5 -31.08 35.80 -41.79
C ASP A 5 -30.47 35.43 -40.44
N LEU A 6 -29.16 35.66 -40.31
CA LEU A 6 -28.39 35.33 -39.11
C LEU A 6 -28.36 36.48 -38.09
N SER A 7 -28.84 37.67 -38.47
CA SER A 7 -28.82 38.88 -37.63
C SER A 7 -29.98 38.95 -36.64
N SER A 8 -30.95 38.04 -36.77
CA SER A 8 -32.11 37.95 -35.88
C SER A 8 -31.88 36.89 -34.77
N PRO A 9 -32.51 37.05 -33.59
CA PRO A 9 -32.55 36.01 -32.58
C PRO A 9 -33.12 34.70 -33.12
N VAL A 10 -32.53 33.57 -32.72
CA VAL A 10 -32.91 32.24 -33.20
C VAL A 10 -33.32 31.34 -32.03
N SER A 11 -34.33 30.49 -32.24
CA SER A 11 -34.70 29.50 -31.22
C SER A 11 -33.67 28.37 -31.14
N GLN A 12 -33.61 27.69 -29.99
CA GLN A 12 -32.70 26.56 -29.79
C GLN A 12 -32.90 25.43 -30.82
N ALA A 13 -34.14 25.18 -31.24
CA ALA A 13 -34.45 24.17 -32.26
C ALA A 13 -33.92 24.59 -33.63
N GLN A 14 -34.19 25.83 -34.04
CA GLN A 14 -33.71 26.37 -35.31
C GLN A 14 -32.18 26.45 -35.37
N PHE A 15 -31.52 26.80 -34.27
CA PHE A 15 -30.07 26.79 -34.19
C PHE A 15 -29.50 25.37 -34.23
N GLY A 16 -30.16 24.41 -33.56
CA GLY A 16 -29.81 22.99 -33.65
C GLY A 16 -29.85 22.49 -35.09
N ASP A 17 -30.92 22.80 -35.83
CA ASP A 17 -31.04 22.47 -37.26
C ASP A 17 -29.97 23.17 -38.10
N LEU A 18 -29.64 24.42 -37.80
CA LEU A 18 -28.62 25.21 -38.51
C LEU A 18 -27.22 24.60 -38.39
N VAL A 19 -26.83 24.12 -37.21
CA VAL A 19 -25.47 23.59 -36.95
C VAL A 19 -25.41 22.06 -36.93
N GLY A 20 -26.54 21.37 -37.12
CA GLY A 20 -26.62 19.91 -37.21
C GLY A 20 -26.54 19.18 -35.87
N ILE A 21 -27.08 19.76 -34.80
CA ILE A 21 -27.13 19.14 -33.45
C ILE A 21 -28.55 19.14 -32.89
N SER A 22 -28.82 18.30 -31.89
CA SER A 22 -30.14 18.27 -31.25
C SER A 22 -30.40 19.55 -30.45
N GLN A 23 -31.68 19.94 -30.34
CA GLN A 23 -32.08 21.05 -29.46
C GLN A 23 -31.64 20.82 -28.00
N GLN A 24 -31.62 19.58 -27.53
CA GLN A 24 -31.11 19.23 -26.20
C GLN A 24 -29.62 19.57 -26.04
N ALA A 25 -28.81 19.36 -27.09
CA ALA A 25 -27.41 19.75 -27.09
C ALA A 25 -27.24 21.28 -27.04
N VAL A 26 -28.09 22.02 -27.76
CA VAL A 26 -28.12 23.50 -27.68
C VAL A 26 -28.49 23.97 -26.28
N SER A 27 -29.49 23.33 -25.66
CA SER A 27 -29.90 23.62 -24.28
C SER A 27 -28.75 23.39 -23.28
N LEU A 28 -27.97 22.33 -23.44
CA LEU A 28 -26.79 22.06 -22.60
C LEU A 28 -25.71 23.13 -22.78
N LEU A 29 -25.49 23.62 -24.00
CA LEU A 29 -24.54 24.71 -24.27
C LEU A 29 -24.99 26.02 -23.60
N MET A 30 -26.30 26.31 -23.59
CA MET A 30 -26.86 27.45 -22.85
C MET A 30 -26.72 27.30 -21.33
N GLN A 31 -26.99 26.11 -20.78
CA GLN A 31 -26.81 25.82 -19.35
C GLN A 31 -25.35 26.03 -18.90
N ARG A 32 -24.40 25.66 -19.77
CA ARG A 32 -22.96 25.87 -19.58
C ARG A 32 -22.52 27.32 -19.85
N LYS A 33 -23.45 28.23 -20.15
CA LYS A 33 -23.22 29.65 -20.47
C LYS A 33 -22.29 29.87 -21.67
N ILE A 34 -22.22 28.89 -22.58
CA ILE A 34 -21.48 29.01 -23.83
C ILE A 34 -22.30 29.82 -24.85
N LEU A 35 -23.61 29.62 -24.87
CA LEU A 35 -24.57 30.41 -25.66
C LEU A 35 -25.40 31.30 -24.73
N VAL A 36 -25.64 32.54 -25.13
CA VAL A 36 -26.36 33.55 -24.34
C VAL A 36 -27.81 33.67 -24.82
N ASP A 37 -28.77 33.65 -23.91
CA ASP A 37 -30.18 33.74 -24.28
C ASP A 37 -30.52 35.09 -24.95
N GLY A 38 -31.36 35.04 -25.98
CA GLY A 38 -31.77 36.22 -26.76
C GLY A 38 -30.73 36.79 -27.76
N ALA A 39 -29.54 36.20 -27.86
CA ALA A 39 -28.52 36.58 -28.85
C ALA A 39 -28.91 36.13 -30.28
N SER A 40 -28.29 36.77 -31.28
CA SER A 40 -28.51 36.47 -32.69
C SER A 40 -27.82 35.18 -33.13
N ALA A 41 -28.26 34.62 -34.25
CA ALA A 41 -27.76 33.34 -34.75
C ALA A 41 -26.26 33.38 -35.11
N ASP A 42 -25.75 34.53 -35.57
CA ASP A 42 -24.33 34.75 -35.86
C ASP A 42 -23.47 34.75 -34.58
N GLU A 43 -23.91 35.41 -33.52
CA GLU A 43 -23.25 35.41 -32.21
C GLU A 43 -23.18 33.99 -31.63
N TRP A 44 -24.29 33.24 -31.70
CA TRP A 44 -24.31 31.83 -31.29
C TRP A 44 -23.37 30.96 -32.14
N LEU A 45 -23.29 31.20 -33.45
CA LEU A 45 -22.41 30.45 -34.33
C LEU A 45 -20.94 30.69 -34.00
N LEU A 46 -20.55 31.95 -33.76
CA LEU A 46 -19.18 32.30 -33.37
C LEU A 46 -18.82 31.68 -32.02
N ALA A 47 -19.68 31.82 -31.01
CA ALA A 47 -19.48 31.23 -29.68
C ALA A 47 -19.35 29.71 -29.73
N TYR A 48 -20.21 29.05 -30.52
CA TYR A 48 -20.15 27.60 -30.74
C TYR A 48 -18.84 27.18 -31.43
N CYS A 49 -18.43 27.87 -32.49
CA CYS A 49 -17.17 27.61 -33.19
C CYS A 49 -15.95 27.81 -32.28
N ASP A 50 -15.94 28.86 -31.46
CA ASP A 50 -14.89 29.13 -30.49
C ASP A 50 -14.80 28.04 -29.43
N HIS A 51 -15.95 27.56 -28.94
CA HIS A 51 -16.02 26.44 -28.01
C HIS A 51 -15.45 25.15 -28.62
N LEU A 52 -15.87 24.79 -29.83
CA LEU A 52 -15.35 23.61 -30.52
C LEU A 52 -13.84 23.69 -30.76
N ARG A 53 -13.32 24.87 -31.14
CA ARG A 53 -11.88 25.09 -31.30
C ARG A 53 -11.13 24.96 -29.97
N SER A 54 -11.72 25.43 -28.87
CA SER A 54 -11.14 25.27 -27.53
C SER A 54 -11.07 23.81 -27.09
N VAL A 55 -12.15 23.05 -27.29
CA VAL A 55 -12.23 21.62 -26.99
C VAL A 55 -11.24 20.83 -27.84
N ALA A 56 -11.21 21.08 -29.16
CA ALA A 56 -10.29 20.41 -30.08
C ALA A 56 -8.82 20.70 -29.78
N ALA A 57 -8.51 21.91 -29.28
CA ALA A 57 -7.17 22.28 -28.85
C ALA A 57 -6.78 21.70 -27.48
N GLY A 58 -7.63 20.88 -26.86
CA GLY A 58 -7.40 20.30 -25.53
C GLY A 58 -7.45 21.33 -24.39
N ARG A 59 -7.96 22.53 -24.65
CA ARG A 59 -8.16 23.62 -23.66
C ARG A 59 -9.58 23.63 -23.10
N GLY A 60 -10.34 22.57 -23.33
CA GLY A 60 -11.76 22.49 -23.00
C GLY A 60 -12.03 22.36 -21.50
N GLY A 61 -12.07 23.48 -20.79
CA GLY A 61 -12.77 23.68 -19.50
C GLY A 61 -12.44 22.70 -18.35
N ASP A 62 -13.29 22.71 -17.32
CA ASP A 62 -13.14 21.96 -16.06
C ASP A 62 -12.80 20.47 -16.26
N ALA A 63 -13.37 19.83 -17.29
CA ALA A 63 -13.11 18.42 -17.61
C ALA A 63 -11.63 18.14 -17.97
N SER A 64 -10.91 19.09 -18.58
CA SER A 64 -9.48 18.93 -18.86
C SER A 64 -8.62 19.09 -17.62
N LEU A 65 -9.04 19.93 -16.66
CA LEU A 65 -8.35 20.11 -15.39
C LEU A 65 -8.54 18.88 -14.49
N GLU A 66 -9.76 18.32 -14.45
CA GLU A 66 -10.06 17.06 -13.76
C GLU A 66 -9.24 15.89 -14.32
N LEU A 67 -9.17 15.76 -15.64
CA LEU A 67 -8.36 14.73 -16.29
C LEU A 67 -6.86 14.89 -15.99
N ALA A 68 -6.36 16.12 -15.98
CA ALA A 68 -4.96 16.40 -15.64
C ALA A 68 -4.66 16.08 -14.17
N ALA A 69 -5.58 16.42 -13.25
CA ALA A 69 -5.48 16.09 -11.83
C ALA A 69 -5.48 14.58 -11.60
N GLU A 70 -6.37 13.84 -12.27
CA GLU A 70 -6.46 12.39 -12.14
C GLU A 70 -5.21 11.69 -12.72
N ARG A 71 -4.68 12.19 -13.84
CA ARG A 71 -3.40 11.73 -14.39
C ARG A 71 -2.22 12.01 -13.44
N ALA A 72 -2.20 13.18 -12.79
CA ALA A 72 -1.17 13.50 -11.81
C ALA A 72 -1.23 12.56 -10.60
N ARG A 73 -2.44 12.23 -10.12
CA ARG A 73 -2.63 11.24 -9.05
C ARG A 73 -2.11 9.86 -9.46
N LEU A 74 -2.48 9.39 -10.64
CA LEU A 74 -2.01 8.10 -11.17
C LEU A 74 -0.48 8.09 -11.36
N ALA A 75 0.11 9.17 -11.85
CA ALA A 75 1.56 9.29 -12.01
C ALA A 75 2.29 9.23 -10.67
N LYS A 76 1.72 9.84 -9.62
CA LYS A 76 2.26 9.76 -8.25
C LYS A 76 2.24 8.31 -7.74
N GLU A 77 1.10 7.63 -7.83
CA GLU A 77 0.98 6.21 -7.42
C GLU A 77 1.95 5.30 -8.19
N GLN A 78 2.15 5.57 -9.49
CA GLN A 78 3.15 4.84 -10.30
C GLN A 78 4.58 5.13 -9.85
N ALA A 79 4.92 6.39 -9.54
CA ALA A 79 6.22 6.76 -9.02
C ALA A 79 6.50 6.09 -7.67
N ASP A 80 5.52 6.07 -6.77
CA ASP A 80 5.64 5.43 -5.46
C ASP A 80 5.84 3.90 -5.61
N LYS A 81 5.11 3.26 -6.51
CA LYS A 81 5.32 1.84 -6.82
C LYS A 81 6.75 1.56 -7.32
N ILE A 82 7.27 2.38 -8.23
CA ILE A 82 8.63 2.23 -8.76
C ILE A 82 9.66 2.48 -7.65
N ALA A 83 9.43 3.48 -6.78
CA ALA A 83 10.30 3.75 -5.63
C ALA A 83 10.38 2.55 -4.68
N MET A 84 9.24 1.92 -4.34
CA MET A 84 9.21 0.70 -3.53
C MET A 84 9.96 -0.46 -4.19
N GLN A 85 9.77 -0.67 -5.50
CA GLN A 85 10.48 -1.71 -6.26
C GLN A 85 12.00 -1.48 -6.29
N ASN A 86 12.42 -0.23 -6.46
CA ASN A 86 13.83 0.15 -6.43
C ASN A 86 14.44 -0.08 -5.03
N ALA A 87 13.72 0.28 -3.97
CA ALA A 87 14.16 0.04 -2.61
C ALA A 87 14.30 -1.46 -2.29
N VAL A 88 13.38 -2.30 -2.76
CA VAL A 88 13.54 -3.77 -2.67
C VAL A 88 14.77 -4.25 -3.45
N THR A 89 14.97 -3.74 -4.67
CA THR A 89 16.12 -4.11 -5.51
C THR A 89 17.46 -3.69 -4.89
N ARG A 90 17.48 -2.57 -4.16
CA ARG A 90 18.64 -2.10 -3.40
C ARG A 90 18.84 -2.84 -2.07
N GLY A 91 17.87 -3.62 -1.63
CA GLY A 91 17.88 -4.30 -0.33
C GLY A 91 17.52 -3.40 0.86
N GLU A 92 16.95 -2.22 0.61
CA GLU A 92 16.48 -1.29 1.65
C GLU A 92 15.10 -1.70 2.21
N LEU A 93 14.32 -2.43 1.41
CA LEU A 93 12.99 -2.96 1.79
C LEU A 93 12.97 -4.48 1.58
N ALA A 94 12.57 -5.22 2.61
CA ALA A 94 12.39 -6.67 2.53
C ALA A 94 10.89 -7.03 2.62
N PRO A 95 10.37 -7.94 1.77
CA PRO A 95 9.02 -8.44 1.94
C PRO A 95 8.86 -9.18 3.28
N ALA A 96 7.79 -8.88 4.02
CA ALA A 96 7.54 -9.47 5.34
C ALA A 96 7.53 -11.01 5.31
N TYR A 97 6.87 -11.61 4.30
CA TYR A 97 6.83 -13.08 4.15
C TYR A 97 8.22 -13.73 4.03
N LEU A 98 9.18 -13.02 3.42
CA LEU A 98 10.53 -13.53 3.26
C LEU A 98 11.27 -13.52 4.60
N LEU A 99 11.08 -12.46 5.40
CA LEU A 99 11.62 -12.38 6.76
C LEU A 99 11.03 -13.47 7.64
N GLU A 100 9.71 -13.68 7.59
CA GLU A 100 9.02 -14.76 8.31
C GLU A 100 9.58 -16.13 7.95
N GLU A 101 9.74 -16.42 6.65
CA GLU A 101 10.28 -17.68 6.18
C GLU A 101 11.73 -17.91 6.68
N VAL A 102 12.59 -16.89 6.55
CA VAL A 102 13.98 -16.98 6.99
C VAL A 102 14.06 -17.17 8.51
N LEU A 103 13.30 -16.39 9.29
CA LEU A 103 13.27 -16.50 10.75
C LEU A 103 12.73 -17.85 11.21
N ALA A 104 11.65 -18.36 10.60
CA ALA A 104 11.13 -19.68 10.91
C ALA A 104 12.15 -20.79 10.64
N ARG A 105 12.87 -20.71 9.51
CA ARG A 105 13.95 -21.65 9.17
C ARG A 105 15.12 -21.57 10.16
N VAL A 106 15.52 -20.36 10.56
CA VAL A 106 16.58 -20.13 11.56
C VAL A 106 16.16 -20.68 12.93
N GLY A 107 14.97 -20.34 13.41
CA GLY A 107 14.43 -20.81 14.69
C GLY A 107 14.33 -22.34 14.74
N ALA A 108 13.82 -22.97 13.69
CA ALA A 108 13.78 -24.44 13.60
C ALA A 108 15.18 -25.08 13.62
N LYS A 109 16.16 -24.47 12.94
CA LYS A 109 17.55 -24.94 12.95
C LYS A 109 18.19 -24.77 14.33
N ALA A 110 18.00 -23.63 14.96
CA ALA A 110 18.49 -23.35 16.31
C ALA A 110 17.89 -24.35 17.32
N GLY A 111 16.57 -24.58 17.26
CA GLY A 111 15.89 -25.55 18.11
C GLY A 111 16.46 -26.97 18.00
N ARG A 112 16.73 -27.44 16.78
CA ARG A 112 17.38 -28.75 16.55
C ARG A 112 18.78 -28.81 17.13
N ILE A 113 19.57 -27.73 17.04
CA ILE A 113 20.91 -27.69 17.63
C ILE A 113 20.82 -27.78 19.16
N LEU A 114 19.90 -27.01 19.76
CA LEU A 114 19.69 -27.04 21.21
C LEU A 114 19.29 -28.44 21.72
N GLU A 115 18.44 -29.17 20.99
CA GLU A 115 18.07 -30.57 21.33
C GLU A 115 19.27 -31.53 21.41
N THR A 116 20.38 -31.22 20.75
CA THR A 116 21.59 -32.07 20.80
C THR A 116 22.38 -31.91 22.10
N ILE A 117 22.17 -30.82 22.84
CA ILE A 117 22.98 -30.46 24.01
C ILE A 117 22.98 -31.56 25.08
N PRO A 118 21.85 -32.12 25.53
CA PRO A 118 21.86 -33.17 26.55
C PRO A 118 22.70 -34.40 26.15
N GLY A 119 22.59 -34.81 24.87
CA GLY A 119 23.37 -35.91 24.33
C GLY A 119 24.87 -35.60 24.25
N LEU A 120 25.23 -34.36 23.88
CA LEU A 120 26.62 -33.90 23.85
C LEU A 120 27.23 -33.85 25.26
N VAL A 121 26.48 -33.37 26.25
CA VAL A 121 26.90 -33.30 27.66
C VAL A 121 27.12 -34.71 28.20
N ARG A 122 26.15 -35.62 28.02
CA ARG A 122 26.28 -37.03 28.45
C ARG A 122 27.49 -37.72 27.85
N ARG A 123 27.82 -37.43 26.59
CA ARG A 123 29.00 -38.00 25.92
C ARG A 123 30.31 -37.42 26.44
N ARG A 124 30.36 -36.13 26.78
CA ARG A 124 31.58 -35.44 27.22
C ARG A 124 31.83 -35.55 28.72
N GLN A 125 30.79 -35.75 29.51
CA GLN A 125 30.85 -35.82 30.97
C GLN A 125 30.17 -37.12 31.45
N PRO A 126 30.82 -38.29 31.31
CA PRO A 126 30.23 -39.59 31.68
C PRO A 126 29.94 -39.74 33.18
N GLN A 127 30.53 -38.89 34.02
CA GLN A 127 30.36 -38.87 35.47
C GLN A 127 29.05 -38.22 35.93
N LEU A 128 28.37 -37.47 35.05
CA LEU A 128 27.06 -36.89 35.37
C LEU A 128 26.00 -37.98 35.43
N THR A 129 25.09 -37.84 36.38
CA THR A 129 23.98 -38.79 36.57
C THR A 129 22.91 -38.61 35.49
N SER A 130 22.01 -39.59 35.37
CA SER A 130 20.85 -39.47 34.48
C SER A 130 19.96 -38.28 34.85
N ASP A 131 19.85 -37.96 36.15
CA ASP A 131 19.03 -36.87 36.66
C ASP A 131 19.62 -35.51 36.29
N ASP A 132 20.95 -35.36 36.33
CA ASP A 132 21.65 -34.14 35.88
C ASP A 132 21.39 -33.89 34.38
N ILE A 133 21.45 -34.94 33.55
CA ILE A 133 21.18 -34.83 32.12
C ILE A 133 19.71 -34.50 31.85
N ALA A 134 18.78 -35.03 32.66
CA ALA A 134 17.36 -34.69 32.58
C ALA A 134 17.12 -33.22 32.92
N ALA A 135 17.76 -32.68 33.97
CA ALA A 135 17.66 -31.27 34.32
C ALA A 135 18.14 -30.35 33.17
N VAL A 136 19.24 -30.71 32.50
CA VAL A 136 19.72 -29.98 31.31
C VAL A 136 18.70 -30.06 30.16
N ALA A 137 18.11 -31.24 29.92
CA ALA A 137 17.09 -31.42 28.89
C ALA A 137 15.84 -30.56 29.16
N ASP A 138 15.43 -30.46 30.42
CA ASP A 138 14.29 -29.63 30.82
C ASP A 138 14.53 -28.14 30.60
N VAL A 139 15.73 -27.64 30.93
CA VAL A 139 16.10 -26.24 30.67
C VAL A 139 16.10 -25.95 29.16
N VAL A 140 16.68 -26.85 28.36
CA VAL A 140 16.68 -26.74 26.89
C VAL A 140 15.24 -26.74 26.35
N ALA A 141 14.37 -27.61 26.86
CA ALA A 141 12.98 -27.68 26.45
C ALA A 141 12.21 -26.39 26.81
N LYS A 142 12.41 -25.86 28.03
CA LYS A 142 11.83 -24.58 28.46
C LYS A 142 12.25 -23.43 27.55
N ALA A 143 13.54 -23.30 27.26
CA ALA A 143 14.07 -22.25 26.38
C ALA A 143 13.46 -22.33 24.97
N ARG A 144 13.35 -23.53 24.41
CA ARG A 144 12.75 -23.73 23.08
C ARG A 144 11.26 -23.42 23.06
N ASN A 145 10.53 -23.83 24.09
CA ASN A 145 9.10 -23.56 24.18
C ASN A 145 8.79 -22.07 24.35
N LEU A 146 9.68 -21.33 25.03
CA LEU A 146 9.59 -19.88 25.11
C LEU A 146 9.76 -19.24 23.73
N VAL A 147 10.84 -19.58 23.02
CA VAL A 147 11.12 -19.06 21.67
C VAL A 147 10.01 -19.44 20.67
N ALA A 148 9.41 -20.63 20.79
CA ALA A 148 8.32 -21.07 19.93
C ALA A 148 7.00 -20.30 20.14
N LYS A 149 6.84 -19.65 21.30
CA LYS A 149 5.64 -18.85 21.62
C LYS A 149 5.79 -17.38 21.23
N MET A 150 7.01 -16.91 21.00
CA MET A 150 7.29 -15.53 20.60
C MET A 150 6.47 -15.17 19.37
N ASN A 151 5.67 -14.12 19.50
CA ASN A 151 4.89 -13.54 18.41
C ASN A 151 5.19 -12.04 18.31
N LEU A 152 4.91 -11.45 17.14
CA LEU A 152 5.25 -10.05 16.87
C LEU A 152 4.59 -9.06 17.86
N ALA A 153 3.46 -9.42 18.47
CA ALA A 153 2.75 -8.56 19.43
C ALA A 153 3.41 -8.55 20.83
N GLU A 154 4.30 -9.49 21.12
CA GLU A 154 4.98 -9.64 22.42
C GLU A 154 6.46 -9.19 22.41
N VAL A 155 7.00 -8.81 21.24
CA VAL A 155 8.42 -8.44 21.09
C VAL A 155 8.81 -7.21 21.92
N ASP A 156 7.89 -6.28 22.15
CA ASP A 156 8.15 -5.07 22.96
C ASP A 156 8.04 -5.31 24.49
N THR A 157 7.54 -6.47 24.93
CA THR A 157 7.31 -6.76 26.36
C THR A 157 8.41 -7.59 27.03
N ASP A 158 9.29 -8.23 26.25
CA ASP A 158 10.25 -9.22 26.76
C ASP A 158 11.56 -8.62 27.32
N ASP A 159 11.84 -7.32 27.10
CA ASP A 159 13.03 -6.65 27.64
C ASP A 159 13.00 -6.43 29.18
N GLN A 160 11.87 -6.72 29.84
CA GLN A 160 11.71 -6.54 31.29
C GLN A 160 11.74 -7.84 32.11
N ASP A 161 11.72 -9.02 31.49
CA ASP A 161 11.70 -10.32 32.19
C ASP A 161 12.90 -11.20 31.83
N SER A 162 14.07 -10.60 31.60
CA SER A 162 15.35 -11.34 31.61
C SER A 162 15.73 -11.80 33.04
N GLY A 163 14.75 -12.31 33.80
CA GLY A 163 14.91 -13.14 34.96
C GLY A 163 15.45 -14.51 34.56
N ILE A 164 16.66 -14.54 34.01
CA ILE A 164 17.58 -15.62 34.36
C ILE A 164 17.94 -15.35 35.83
N SER A 165 17.01 -15.64 36.74
CA SER A 165 17.33 -15.68 38.15
C SER A 165 18.45 -16.69 38.28
N SER A 166 19.60 -16.21 38.77
CA SER A 166 20.68 -17.00 39.35
C SER A 166 20.20 -18.39 39.74
N VAL A 167 20.75 -19.40 39.08
CA VAL A 167 20.63 -20.79 39.52
C VAL A 167 21.05 -20.79 40.99
N ASP A 168 20.10 -21.00 41.90
CA ASP A 168 20.37 -21.26 43.30
C ASP A 168 21.15 -22.58 43.36
N ILE A 169 22.47 -22.48 43.32
CA ILE A 169 23.36 -23.56 43.74
C ILE A 169 23.13 -23.66 45.24
N VAL A 170 22.33 -24.63 45.64
CA VAL A 170 22.18 -25.01 47.04
C VAL A 170 23.54 -25.55 47.49
N ASP A 171 24.30 -24.73 48.21
CA ASP A 171 25.46 -25.18 48.98
C ASP A 171 24.95 -26.09 50.10
N GLU A 172 24.79 -27.37 49.81
CA GLU A 172 24.68 -28.43 50.81
C GLU A 172 26.10 -28.93 51.14
N ASP A 173 26.89 -28.08 51.80
CA ASP A 173 27.98 -28.58 52.64
C ASP A 173 28.29 -27.62 53.79
N GLN A 174 27.66 -27.90 54.94
CA GLN A 174 28.25 -27.57 56.23
C GLN A 174 27.84 -28.64 57.24
N ALA A 175 28.53 -29.77 57.15
CA ALA A 175 28.74 -30.64 58.29
C ALA A 175 29.61 -29.92 59.34
N ALA A 176 29.03 -29.69 60.52
CA ALA A 176 29.74 -29.63 61.80
C ALA A 176 28.76 -29.98 62.93
#